data_AF-A0A090VJW3-F1
#
_entry.id   AF-A0A090VJW3-F1
#
_cell.length_a   1.000
_cell.length_b   1.000
_cell.length_c   1.000
_cell.angle_alpha   90.00
_cell.angle_beta   90.00
_cell.angle_gamma   90.00
#
_symmetry.space_group_name_H-M   'P 1'
#
loop_
_entity.id
_entity.type
_entity.pdbx_description
1 polymer ?
#
loop_
_entity_poly.entity_id
_entity_poly.type
_entity_poly.pdbx_seq_one_letter_code
_entity_poly.pdbx_strand_id
1 'polypeptide(L)' 'MVSFFYFFVDDYNALHPERKIEVLGENNELAGWIFYFKPHWWSALRHIDANKTIEWNGIREENNIIVQRLKV' A
#
# COMPACT_ATOMS: atom_id res chain seq x y z
N MET A 1 -1.89 13.82 -5.83
CA MET A 1 -2.94 13.14 -5.06
C MET A 1 -2.26 12.46 -3.88
N VAL A 2 -2.58 12.85 -2.64
CA VAL A 2 -1.97 12.25 -1.43
C VAL A 2 -2.49 10.82 -1.33
N SER A 3 -1.61 9.83 -1.44
CA SER A 3 -1.99 8.42 -1.46
C SER A 3 -2.50 8.00 -0.08
N PHE A 4 -3.59 7.23 -0.04
CA PHE A 4 -4.12 6.59 1.17
C PHE A 4 -3.04 5.82 1.97
N PHE A 5 -2.01 5.34 1.27
CA PHE A 5 -0.83 4.73 1.85
C PHE A 5 -0.06 5.63 2.81
N TYR A 6 0.05 6.92 2.51
CA TYR A 6 0.82 7.83 3.35
C TYR A 6 0.22 7.86 4.76
N PHE A 7 -1.11 7.92 4.87
CA PHE A 7 -1.80 7.86 6.16
C PHE A 7 -1.59 6.51 6.86
N PHE A 8 -1.67 5.39 6.14
CA PHE A 8 -1.44 4.07 6.73
C PHE A 8 -0.01 3.89 7.28
N VAL A 9 0.99 4.36 6.54
CA VAL A 9 2.38 4.27 6.98
C VAL A 9 2.69 5.27 8.09
N ASP A 10 2.14 6.48 8.01
CA ASP A 10 2.30 7.49 9.05
C ASP A 10 1.68 7.02 10.37
N ASP A 11 0.46 6.48 10.34
CA ASP A 11 -0.22 5.88 11.50
C ASP A 11 0.58 4.70 12.07
N TYR A 12 1.09 3.80 11.21
CA TYR A 12 1.95 2.70 11.66
C TYR A 12 3.23 3.20 12.31
N ASN A 13 3.92 4.17 11.67
CA ASN A 13 5.18 4.72 12.16
C ASN A 13 5.00 5.52 13.45
N ALA A 14 3.83 6.13 13.66
CA ALA A 14 3.46 6.79 14.91
C ALA A 14 3.27 5.78 16.05
N LEU A 15 2.68 4.61 15.76
CA LEU A 15 2.49 3.53 16.73
C LEU A 15 3.77 2.73 17.01
N HIS A 16 4.70 2.67 16.04
CA HIS A 16 5.94 1.89 16.10
C HIS A 16 7.17 2.73 15.74
N PRO A 17 7.52 3.75 16.56
CA PRO A 17 8.61 4.67 16.27
C PRO A 17 10.00 4.00 16.21
N GLU A 18 10.16 2.82 16.81
CA GLU A 18 11.37 2.00 16.81
C GLU A 18 11.60 1.21 15.51
N ARG A 19 10.59 1.09 14.65
CA ARG A 19 10.66 0.39 13.34
C ARG A 19 9.93 1.17 12.25
N LYS A 20 10.36 2.40 12.03
CA LYS A 20 9.78 3.24 10.98
C LYS A 20 10.01 2.64 9.60
N ILE A 21 8.95 2.65 8.81
CA ILE A 21 8.97 2.35 7.39
C ILE A 21 9.36 3.64 6.64
N GLU A 22 10.45 3.60 5.89
CA GLU A 22 10.89 4.71 5.05
C GLU A 22 10.04 4.81 3.77
N VAL A 23 9.40 5.97 3.57
CA VAL A 23 8.49 6.23 2.44
C VAL A 23 9.21 6.89 1.25
N LEU A 24 10.40 7.45 1.49
CA LEU A 24 11.20 8.18 0.51
C LEU A 24 12.28 7.26 -0.08
N GLY A 25 12.54 7.43 -1.39
CA GLY A 25 13.71 6.86 -2.07
C GLY A 25 14.99 7.63 -1.79
N GLU A 26 16.12 7.11 -2.30
CA GLU A 26 17.46 7.71 -2.13
C GLU A 26 17.52 9.18 -2.60
N ASN A 27 16.71 9.56 -3.60
CA ASN A 27 16.67 10.92 -4.16
C ASN A 27 15.58 11.81 -3.52
N ASN A 28 15.05 11.43 -2.36
CA ASN A 28 13.93 12.12 -1.71
C ASN A 28 12.63 12.12 -2.56
N GLU A 29 12.58 11.28 -3.60
CA GLU A 29 11.39 11.04 -4.40
C GLU A 29 10.46 10.07 -3.64
N LEU A 30 9.15 10.29 -3.77
CA LEU A 30 8.16 9.36 -3.24
C LEU A 30 8.38 8.01 -3.94
N ALA A 31 8.71 6.97 -3.17
CA ALA A 31 8.81 5.64 -3.75
C ALA A 31 7.46 5.27 -4.39
N GLY A 32 7.48 4.72 -5.60
CA GLY A 32 6.28 4.17 -6.21
C GLY A 32 5.84 2.94 -5.43
N TRP A 33 4.54 2.77 -5.21
CA TRP A 33 3.99 1.60 -4.53
C TRP A 33 2.88 0.98 -5.36
N ILE A 34 2.85 -0.34 -5.39
CA ILE A 34 1.73 -1.10 -5.93
C ILE A 34 1.02 -1.84 -4.80
N PHE A 35 -0.31 -1.80 -4.85
CA PHE A 35 -1.19 -2.49 -3.91
C PHE A 35 -1.94 -3.57 -4.67
N TYR A 36 -2.05 -4.74 -4.06
CA TYR A 36 -2.84 -5.83 -4.62
C TYR A 36 -3.41 -6.73 -3.54
N PHE A 37 -4.53 -7.37 -3.85
CA PHE A 37 -5.09 -8.40 -2.98
C PHE A 37 -4.18 -9.62 -2.99
N LYS A 38 -3.90 -10.18 -1.81
CA LYS A 38 -3.18 -11.45 -1.69
C LYS A 38 -3.89 -12.50 -2.55
N PRO A 39 -3.26 -12.98 -3.64
CA PRO A 39 -3.89 -13.97 -4.49
C PRO A 39 -3.96 -15.32 -3.76
N HIS A 40 -5.01 -16.09 -4.04
CA HIS A 40 -4.97 -17.52 -3.81
C HIS A 40 -4.12 -18.18 -4.89
N TRP A 41 -3.64 -19.41 -4.64
CA TRP A 41 -2.77 -20.12 -5.57
C TRP A 41 -3.40 -20.38 -6.94
N TRP A 42 -4.73 -20.39 -7.03
CA TRP A 42 -5.50 -20.55 -8.27
C TRP A 42 -5.99 -19.23 -8.89
N SER A 43 -5.76 -18.06 -8.26
CA SER A 43 -6.34 -16.79 -8.72
C SER A 43 -5.31 -15.86 -9.33
N ALA A 44 -5.70 -15.09 -10.35
CA ALA A 44 -4.89 -14.01 -10.87
C ALA A 44 -4.64 -12.90 -9.83
N LEU A 45 -3.53 -12.19 -10.00
CA LEU A 45 -3.19 -11.03 -9.20
C LEU A 45 -4.19 -9.90 -9.49
N ARG A 46 -4.78 -9.30 -8.45
CA ARG A 46 -5.72 -8.18 -8.59
C ARG A 46 -5.15 -6.93 -7.94
N HIS A 47 -4.81 -5.94 -8.76
CA HIS A 47 -4.32 -4.65 -8.29
C HIS A 47 -5.45 -3.78 -7.72
N ILE A 48 -5.07 -2.95 -6.75
CA ILE A 48 -5.92 -1.90 -6.18
C ILE A 48 -5.57 -0.59 -6.87
N ASP A 49 -6.59 0.12 -7.36
CA ASP A 49 -6.46 1.43 -8.00
C ASP A 49 -6.61 2.52 -6.94
N ALA A 50 -5.53 3.26 -6.70
CA ALA A 50 -5.50 4.33 -5.70
C ALA A 50 -6.42 5.52 -6.03
N ASN A 51 -6.93 5.62 -7.27
CA ASN A 51 -7.89 6.66 -7.65
C ASN A 51 -9.35 6.26 -7.41
N LYS A 52 -9.60 5.02 -6.96
CA LYS A 52 -10.94 4.50 -6.66
C LYS A 52 -11.14 4.39 -5.15
N THR A 53 -12.39 4.48 -4.72
CA THR A 53 -12.73 4.30 -3.30
C THR A 53 -12.51 2.86 -2.85
N ILE A 54 -12.56 2.63 -1.53
CA ILE A 54 -12.49 1.29 -0.91
C ILE A 54 -13.55 0.36 -1.50
N GLU A 55 -14.79 0.85 -1.59
CA GLU A 55 -15.93 0.12 -2.15
C GLU A 55 -15.72 -0.21 -3.63
N TRP A 56 -15.27 0.75 -4.44
CA TRP A 56 -15.03 0.55 -5.87
C TRP A 56 -13.85 -0.39 -6.17
N ASN A 57 -12.89 -0.50 -5.26
CA ASN A 57 -11.86 -1.53 -5.30
C ASN A 57 -12.37 -2.90 -4.78
N GLY A 58 -13.56 -2.94 -4.17
CA GLY A 58 -14.12 -4.13 -3.54
C GLY A 58 -13.28 -4.61 -2.36
N ILE A 59 -12.72 -3.68 -1.58
CA ILE A 59 -11.98 -3.97 -0.35
C ILE A 59 -13.00 -4.20 0.78
N ARG A 60 -12.80 -5.28 1.53
CA ARG A 60 -13.58 -5.69 2.70
C ARG A 60 -12.64 -6.01 3.87
N GLU A 61 -13.17 -6.07 5.07
CA GLU A 61 -12.38 -6.27 6.31
C GLU A 61 -11.54 -7.55 6.29
N GLU A 62 -12.04 -8.63 5.68
CA GLU A 62 -11.35 -9.91 5.58
C GLU A 62 -10.21 -9.93 4.55
N ASN A 63 -10.03 -8.86 3.78
CA ASN A 63 -9.07 -8.82 2.69
C ASN A 63 -7.64 -8.62 3.21
N ASN A 64 -6.75 -9.51 2.79
CA ASN A 64 -5.32 -9.35 2.99
C ASN A 64 -4.74 -8.55 1.81
N ILE A 65 -4.35 -7.30 2.06
CA ILE A 65 -3.73 -6.42 1.07
C ILE A 65 -2.22 -6.53 1.19
N ILE A 66 -1.53 -6.73 0.07
CA ILE A 66 -0.08 -6.70 -0.02
C ILE A 66 0.33 -5.37 -0.63
N VAL A 67 1.36 -4.77 -0.04
CA VAL A 67 2.05 -3.63 -0.63
C VAL A 67 3.43 -4.05 -1.10
N GLN A 68 3.81 -3.57 -2.28
CA GLN A 68 5.15 -3.75 -2.81
C GLN A 68 5.73 -2.41 -3.23
N ARG A 69 6.94 -2.13 -2.74
CA ARG A 69 7.73 -0.98 -3.17
C ARG A 69 8.24 -1.24 -4.59
N LEU A 70 8.00 -0.30 -5.49
CA LEU A 70 8.70 -0.26 -6.76
C LEU A 70 10.12 0.26 -6.47
N LYS A 71 11.12 -0.54 -6.81
CA LYS A 71 12.47 -0.02 -6.97
C LYS A 71 12.46 0.72 -8.31
N VAL A 72 12.52 2.05 -8.23
CA VAL A 72 12.81 2.89 -9.39
C VAL A 72 14.33 3.00 -9.51
#